data_AF-A0A101VQC6-F1
#
_entry.id   AF-A0A101VQC6-F1
#
_cell.length_a   1.000
_cell.length_b   1.000
_cell.length_c   1.000
_cell.angle_alpha   90.00
_cell.angle_beta   90.00
_cell.angle_gamma   90.00
#
_symmetry.space_group_name_H-M   'P 1'
#
loop_
_entity.id
_entity.type
_entity.pdbx_description
1 polymer ?
#
loop_
_entity_poly.entity_id
_entity_poly.type
_entity_poly.pdbx_seq_one_letter_code
_entity_poly.pdbx_strand_id
1 'polypeptide(L)'
;MSWVITNKRQNCGYILLDILLGLFILGMGLAVIWSVNNAAVMKSGQTDSSLQAINLASSTLDELHCIFSEDITTINHYTSMEVKDSYGIFERAITAEWKTMDLLLLTVTIQWLEKGVSKEYSLESYYYAQPS
;
A
#
# COMPACT_ATOMS: atom_id res chain seq x y z
N MET A 1 23.57 -32.03 80.55
CA MET A 1 23.99 -31.13 79.45
C MET A 1 23.12 -31.44 78.24
N SER A 2 22.15 -30.57 77.94
CA SER A 2 21.24 -30.72 76.80
C SER A 2 21.61 -29.67 75.76
N TRP A 3 21.96 -30.11 74.54
CA TRP A 3 22.27 -29.22 73.42
C TRP A 3 20.97 -28.90 72.68
N VAL A 4 20.61 -27.62 72.61
CA VAL A 4 19.52 -27.13 71.76
C VAL A 4 20.11 -26.84 70.38
N ILE A 5 19.77 -27.66 69.39
CA ILE A 5 20.11 -27.42 67.98
C ILE A 5 19.04 -26.47 67.42
N THR A 6 19.37 -25.19 67.29
CA THR A 6 18.51 -24.22 66.58
C THR A 6 18.62 -24.48 65.07
N ASN A 7 17.60 -25.12 64.52
CA ASN A 7 17.46 -25.33 63.08
C ASN A 7 17.14 -23.99 62.38
N LYS A 8 18.14 -23.38 61.74
CA LYS A 8 17.96 -22.25 60.83
C LYS A 8 17.26 -22.76 59.57
N ARG A 9 15.93 -22.61 59.50
CA ARG A 9 15.20 -22.83 58.23
C ARG A 9 15.74 -21.84 57.20
N GLN A 10 16.42 -22.35 56.18
CA GLN A 10 16.83 -21.56 55.03
C GLN A 10 15.58 -21.16 54.25
N ASN A 11 15.39 -19.86 54.05
CA ASN A 11 14.40 -19.31 53.13
C ASN A 11 14.78 -19.71 51.69
N CYS A 12 14.36 -20.89 51.25
CA CYS A 12 14.42 -21.27 49.84
C CYS A 12 13.32 -20.52 49.10
N GLY A 13 13.61 -19.27 48.72
CA GLY A 13 12.76 -18.48 47.84
C GLY A 13 12.57 -19.16 46.48
N TYR A 14 11.46 -18.85 45.82
CA TYR A 14 11.04 -19.44 44.56
C TYR A 14 11.87 -18.94 43.36
N ILE A 15 13.18 -19.14 43.37
CA ILE A 15 14.11 -18.69 42.32
C ILE A 15 13.69 -19.18 40.93
N LEU A 16 13.19 -20.42 40.84
CA LEU A 16 12.68 -20.97 39.58
C LEU A 16 11.45 -20.19 39.08
N LEU A 17 10.55 -19.80 39.98
CA LEU A 17 9.34 -19.05 39.65
C LEU A 17 9.72 -17.65 39.15
N ASP A 18 10.69 -16.99 39.78
CA ASP A 18 11.16 -15.67 39.36
C ASP A 18 11.80 -15.71 37.97
N ILE A 19 12.60 -16.75 37.68
CA ILE A 19 13.20 -16.97 36.35
C ILE A 19 12.10 -17.22 35.30
N LEU A 20 11.11 -18.06 35.63
CA LEU A 20 10.02 -18.39 34.71
C LEU A 20 9.13 -17.16 34.43
N LEU A 21 8.85 -16.37 35.45
CA LEU A 21 8.10 -15.13 35.35
C LEU A 21 8.86 -14.11 34.50
N GLY A 22 10.17 -13.96 34.71
CA GLY A 22 11.03 -13.10 33.90
C GLY A 22 11.03 -13.51 32.43
N LEU A 23 11.16 -14.81 32.14
CA LEU A 23 11.11 -15.34 30.77
C LEU A 23 9.75 -15.12 30.13
N PHE A 24 8.66 -15.27 30.89
CA PHE A 24 7.30 -15.06 30.41
C PHE A 24 7.03 -13.59 30.05
N ILE A 25 7.43 -12.66 30.92
CA ILE A 25 7.31 -11.22 30.67
C ILE A 25 8.17 -10.81 29.46
N LEU A 26 9.41 -11.32 29.38
CA LEU A 26 10.30 -11.08 28.25
C LEU A 26 9.68 -11.59 26.94
N GLY A 27 9.14 -12.81 26.94
CA GLY A 27 8.49 -13.43 25.78
C GLY A 27 7.27 -12.64 25.31
N MET A 28 6.40 -12.20 26.22
CA MET A 28 5.27 -11.34 25.87
C MET A 28 5.72 -9.99 25.31
N GLY A 29 6.74 -9.37 25.91
CA GLY A 29 7.31 -8.12 25.40
C GLY A 29 7.83 -8.27 23.97
N LEU A 30 8.57 -9.36 23.70
CA LEU A 30 9.08 -9.65 22.36
C LEU A 30 7.96 -9.92 21.36
N ALA A 31 6.93 -10.67 21.75
CA ALA A 31 5.79 -10.99 20.90
C ALA A 31 5.00 -9.74 20.49
N VAL A 32 4.79 -8.80 21.41
CA VAL A 32 4.14 -7.51 21.14
C VAL A 32 4.96 -6.70 20.13
N ILE A 33 6.27 -6.57 20.35
CA ILE A 33 7.17 -5.84 19.44
C ILE A 33 7.14 -6.46 18.04
N TRP A 34 7.19 -7.80 17.94
CA TRP A 34 7.11 -8.50 16.67
C TRP A 34 5.79 -8.21 15.95
N SER A 35 4.66 -8.31 16.66
CA SER A 35 3.33 -8.06 16.10
C SER A 35 3.21 -6.64 15.54
N VAL A 36 3.68 -5.64 16.29
CA VAL A 36 3.67 -4.24 15.85
C VAL A 36 4.58 -4.02 14.64
N ASN A 37 5.77 -4.61 14.62
CA ASN A 37 6.70 -4.46 13.50
C ASN A 37 6.14 -5.06 12.20
N ASN A 38 5.56 -6.26 12.27
CA ASN A 38 4.89 -6.86 11.13
C ASN A 38 3.73 -5.99 10.62
N ALA A 39 2.94 -5.42 11.54
CA ALA A 39 1.86 -4.51 11.16
C ALA A 39 2.38 -3.22 10.50
N ALA A 40 3.50 -2.67 10.98
CA ALA A 40 4.13 -1.48 10.41
C ALA A 40 4.68 -1.75 9.00
N VAL A 41 5.43 -2.84 8.81
CA VAL A 41 5.95 -3.25 7.50
C VAL A 41 4.82 -3.55 6.51
N MET A 42 3.74 -4.17 6.98
CA MET A 42 2.57 -4.43 6.14
C MET A 42 1.84 -3.17 5.69
N LYS A 43 1.81 -2.13 6.53
CA LYS A 43 1.20 -0.83 6.23
C LYS A 43 2.09 0.05 5.35
N SER A 44 3.42 -0.01 5.51
CA SER A 44 4.34 0.74 4.65
C SER A 44 4.26 0.26 3.21
N GLY A 45 4.32 -1.06 2.97
CA GLY A 45 4.20 -1.60 1.60
C GLY A 45 2.86 -1.30 0.92
N GLN A 46 1.77 -1.22 1.69
CA GLN A 46 0.44 -0.78 1.21
C GLN A 46 0.44 0.68 0.77
N THR A 47 1.10 1.53 1.55
CA THR A 47 1.23 2.95 1.25
C THR A 47 2.09 3.14 0.01
N ASP A 48 3.19 2.40 -0.11
CA ASP A 48 4.12 2.50 -1.24
C ASP A 48 3.47 2.08 -2.57
N SER A 49 2.69 1.00 -2.57
CA SER A 49 2.01 0.52 -3.78
C SER A 49 0.91 1.49 -4.23
N SER A 50 0.17 2.05 -3.28
CA SER A 50 -0.87 3.05 -3.57
C SER A 50 -0.27 4.35 -4.12
N LEU A 51 0.83 4.82 -3.53
CA LEU A 51 1.55 6.00 -4.02
C LEU A 51 2.13 5.78 -5.41
N GLN A 52 2.67 4.59 -5.69
CA GLN A 52 3.13 4.23 -7.03
C GLN A 52 1.99 4.24 -8.06
N ALA A 53 0.82 3.68 -7.72
CA ALA A 53 -0.36 3.71 -8.60
C ALA A 53 -0.82 5.15 -8.89
N ILE A 54 -0.85 6.01 -7.86
CA ILE A 54 -1.19 7.43 -8.02
C ILE A 54 -0.18 8.12 -8.94
N ASN A 55 1.11 7.93 -8.71
CA ASN A 55 2.15 8.54 -9.53
C ASN A 55 2.08 8.07 -10.98
N LEU A 56 1.81 6.77 -11.20
CA LEU A 56 1.65 6.20 -12.54
C LEU A 56 0.43 6.77 -13.27
N ALA A 57 -0.70 6.93 -12.57
CA ALA A 57 -1.90 7.54 -13.13
C ALA A 57 -1.64 9.00 -13.53
N SER A 58 -1.03 9.78 -12.63
CA SER A 58 -0.71 11.19 -12.88
C SER A 58 0.29 11.36 -14.03
N SER A 59 1.38 10.59 -14.05
CA SER A 59 2.37 10.68 -15.13
C SER A 59 1.79 10.29 -16.49
N THR A 60 0.86 9.32 -16.51
CA THR A 60 0.15 8.93 -17.73
C THR A 60 -0.72 10.08 -18.24
N LEU A 61 -1.44 10.78 -17.36
CA LEU A 61 -2.23 11.93 -17.78
C LEU A 61 -1.36 13.07 -18.31
N ASP A 62 -0.25 13.38 -17.65
CA ASP A 62 0.69 14.41 -18.12
C ASP A 62 1.25 14.06 -19.50
N GLU A 63 1.58 12.79 -19.74
CA GLU A 63 2.01 12.27 -21.04
C GLU A 63 0.91 12.44 -22.10
N LEU A 64 -0.33 12.05 -21.79
CA LEU A 64 -1.47 12.19 -22.69
C LEU A 64 -1.74 13.66 -23.04
N HIS A 65 -1.67 14.57 -22.07
CA HIS A 65 -1.80 16.02 -22.30
C HIS A 65 -0.73 16.54 -23.28
N CYS A 66 0.51 16.06 -23.15
CA CYS A 66 1.59 16.40 -24.06
C CYS A 66 1.30 15.87 -25.48
N ILE A 67 0.93 14.60 -25.59
CA ILE A 67 0.61 13.94 -26.87
C ILE A 67 -0.55 14.65 -27.58
N PHE A 68 -1.63 14.97 -26.87
CA PHE A 68 -2.79 15.64 -27.47
C PHE A 68 -2.51 17.08 -27.87
N SER A 69 -1.61 17.76 -27.15
CA SER A 69 -1.13 19.07 -27.55
C SER A 69 -0.29 19.04 -28.83
N GLU A 70 0.41 17.94 -29.10
CA GLU A 70 1.23 17.77 -30.31
C GLU A 70 0.40 17.24 -31.50
N ASP A 71 -0.47 16.26 -31.27
CA ASP A 71 -1.30 15.62 -32.29
C ASP A 71 -2.70 15.28 -31.76
N ILE A 72 -3.65 16.16 -32.09
CA ILE A 72 -5.08 16.03 -31.74
C ILE A 72 -5.73 14.79 -32.35
N THR A 73 -5.19 14.24 -33.45
CA THR A 73 -5.77 13.07 -34.13
C THR A 73 -5.62 11.80 -33.31
N THR A 74 -4.62 11.77 -32.42
CA THR A 74 -4.36 10.68 -31.48
C THR A 74 -5.50 10.50 -30.48
N ILE A 75 -6.28 11.54 -30.19
CA ILE A 75 -7.46 11.45 -29.31
C ILE A 75 -8.43 10.37 -29.80
N ASN A 76 -8.61 10.26 -31.13
CA ASN A 76 -9.53 9.29 -31.73
C ASN A 76 -9.17 7.84 -31.40
N HIS A 77 -7.88 7.55 -31.16
CA HIS A 77 -7.42 6.23 -30.76
C HIS A 77 -7.96 5.84 -29.38
N TYR A 78 -7.87 6.75 -28.42
CA TYR A 78 -8.30 6.54 -27.03
C TYR A 78 -9.81 6.66 -26.83
N THR A 79 -10.53 7.35 -27.72
CA THR A 79 -12.00 7.41 -27.68
C THR A 79 -12.66 6.20 -28.32
N SER A 80 -11.97 5.52 -29.24
CA SER A 80 -12.52 4.35 -29.94
C SER A 80 -12.35 3.06 -29.15
N MET A 81 -11.36 2.99 -28.27
CA MET A 81 -11.02 1.78 -27.53
C MET A 81 -10.34 2.09 -26.20
N GLU A 82 -10.64 1.28 -25.18
CA GLU A 82 -9.88 1.25 -23.93
C GLU A 82 -8.47 0.71 -24.23
N VAL A 83 -7.45 1.53 -23.97
CA VAL A 83 -6.05 1.14 -24.15
C VAL A 83 -5.53 0.55 -22.84
N LYS A 84 -5.18 -0.74 -22.87
CA LYS A 84 -4.63 -1.46 -21.72
C LYS A 84 -3.15 -1.72 -21.85
N ASP A 85 -2.43 -1.53 -20.76
CA ASP A 85 -0.99 -1.78 -20.68
C ASP A 85 -0.64 -2.31 -19.28
N SER A 86 0.44 -3.09 -19.18
CA SER A 86 0.88 -3.68 -17.92
C SER A 86 2.22 -3.08 -17.49
N TYR A 87 2.29 -2.55 -16.28
CA TYR A 87 3.50 -2.02 -15.67
C TYR A 87 3.84 -2.78 -14.39
N GLY A 88 4.60 -3.86 -14.53
CA GLY A 88 4.97 -4.73 -13.41
C GLY A 88 3.76 -5.42 -12.79
N ILE A 89 3.40 -5.04 -11.55
CA ILE A 89 2.21 -5.56 -10.84
C ILE A 89 0.94 -4.77 -11.14
N PHE A 90 1.05 -3.65 -11.85
CA PHE A 90 -0.04 -2.74 -12.17
C PHE A 90 -0.55 -3.01 -13.59
N GLU A 91 -1.86 -3.01 -13.74
CA GLU A 91 -2.57 -2.96 -15.03
C GLU A 91 -3.15 -1.55 -15.18
N ARG A 92 -2.84 -0.89 -16.28
CA ARG A 92 -3.27 0.45 -16.62
C ARG A 92 -4.30 0.36 -17.73
N ALA A 93 -5.42 1.05 -17.57
CA ALA A 93 -6.44 1.24 -18.58
C ALA A 93 -6.68 2.73 -18.81
N ILE A 94 -6.69 3.16 -20.08
CA ILE A 94 -6.92 4.54 -20.48
C ILE A 94 -8.19 4.57 -21.34
N THR A 95 -9.09 5.47 -20.98
CA THR A 95 -10.31 5.73 -21.74
C THR A 95 -10.48 7.22 -21.94
N ALA A 96 -10.95 7.62 -23.12
CA ALA A 96 -11.28 8.99 -23.43
C ALA A 96 -12.74 9.08 -23.88
N GLU A 97 -13.48 10.06 -23.37
CA GLU A 97 -14.90 10.23 -23.69
C GLU A 97 -15.20 11.72 -23.93
N TRP A 98 -15.78 12.04 -25.08
CA TRP A 98 -16.24 13.40 -25.36
C TRP A 98 -17.47 13.73 -24.52
N LYS A 99 -17.37 14.75 -23.66
CA LYS A 99 -18.51 15.26 -22.88
C LYS A 99 -19.23 16.38 -23.62
N THR A 100 -18.50 17.18 -24.40
CA THR A 100 -19.04 18.18 -25.34
C THR A 100 -18.24 18.12 -26.65
N MET A 101 -18.53 19.01 -27.60
CA MET A 101 -17.77 19.10 -28.86
C MET A 101 -16.29 19.48 -28.68
N ASP A 102 -15.96 20.13 -27.57
CA ASP A 102 -14.66 20.73 -27.26
C ASP A 102 -14.07 20.26 -25.92
N LEU A 103 -14.79 19.43 -25.16
CA LEU A 103 -14.36 18.92 -23.86
C LEU A 103 -14.26 17.39 -23.87
N LEU A 104 -13.05 16.91 -23.63
CA LEU A 104 -12.73 15.50 -23.51
C LEU A 104 -12.51 15.14 -22.04
N LEU A 105 -13.18 14.10 -21.55
CA LEU A 105 -12.88 13.46 -20.28
C LEU A 105 -11.88 12.35 -20.51
N LEU A 106 -10.74 12.42 -19.83
CA LEU A 106 -9.72 11.38 -19.79
C LEU A 106 -9.80 10.67 -18.46
N THR A 107 -9.92 9.35 -18.51
CA THR A 107 -9.93 8.51 -17.32
C THR A 107 -8.80 7.50 -17.42
N VAL A 108 -7.90 7.56 -16.44
CA VAL A 108 -6.81 6.58 -16.27
C VAL A 108 -7.09 5.75 -15.04
N THR A 109 -7.29 4.46 -15.25
CA THR A 109 -7.55 3.49 -14.20
C THR A 109 -6.32 2.60 -14.02
N ILE A 110 -5.82 2.49 -12.80
CA ILE A 110 -4.74 1.60 -12.40
C ILE A 110 -5.31 0.52 -11.48
N GLN A 111 -5.17 -0.74 -11.88
CA GLN A 111 -5.57 -1.92 -11.12
C GLN A 111 -4.34 -2.71 -10.69
N TRP A 112 -4.34 -3.27 -9.49
CA TRP A 112 -3.28 -4.16 -9.04
C TRP A 112 -3.79 -5.15 -8.01
N LEU A 113 -3.09 -6.29 -7.90
CA LEU A 113 -3.39 -7.28 -6.88
C LEU A 113 -2.51 -7.05 -5.67
N GLU A 114 -3.12 -6.79 -4.51
CA GLU A 114 -2.41 -6.66 -3.25
C GLU A 114 -2.89 -7.69 -2.23
N LYS A 115 -2.00 -8.61 -1.84
CA LYS A 115 -2.28 -9.69 -0.88
C LYS A 115 -3.55 -10.49 -1.23
N GLY A 116 -3.78 -10.72 -2.53
CA GLY A 116 -4.94 -11.44 -3.04
C GLY A 116 -6.22 -10.61 -3.15
N VAL A 117 -6.19 -9.32 -2.81
CA VAL A 117 -7.31 -8.39 -2.99
C VAL A 117 -7.01 -7.49 -4.18
N SER A 118 -7.93 -7.44 -5.15
CA SER A 118 -7.83 -6.49 -6.25
C SER A 118 -8.07 -5.07 -5.73
N LYS A 119 -7.17 -4.16 -6.07
CA LYS A 119 -7.22 -2.73 -5.76
C LYS A 119 -7.29 -1.96 -7.05
N GLU A 120 -7.96 -0.82 -6.99
CA GLU A 120 -8.15 0.06 -8.14
C GLU A 120 -8.00 1.51 -7.68
N TYR A 121 -7.36 2.31 -8.53
CA TYR A 121 -7.30 3.76 -8.44
C TYR A 121 -7.66 4.34 -9.80
N SER A 122 -8.58 5.30 -9.83
CA SER A 122 -8.98 5.99 -11.05
C SER A 122 -8.73 7.48 -10.91
N LEU A 123 -8.17 8.08 -11.94
CA LEU A 123 -7.90 9.51 -12.04
C LEU A 123 -8.54 10.07 -13.30
N GLU A 124 -9.35 11.09 -13.11
CA GLU A 124 -10.09 11.78 -14.16
C GLU A 124 -9.51 13.16 -14.41
N SER A 125 -9.39 13.54 -15.69
CA SER A 125 -8.93 14.86 -16.11
C SER A 125 -9.75 15.35 -17.29
N TYR A 126 -10.03 16.65 -17.32
CA TYR A 126 -10.70 17.29 -18.44
C TYR A 126 -9.67 17.95 -19.35
N TYR A 127 -9.77 17.69 -20.64
CA TYR A 127 -8.95 18.31 -21.67
C TYR A 127 -9.82 19.14 -22.60
N TYR A 128 -9.46 20.40 -22.80
CA TYR A 128 -10.14 21.29 -23.73
C TYR A 128 -9.46 21.20 -25.11
N ALA A 129 -10.12 20.51 -26.03
CA ALA A 129 -9.66 20.37 -27.40
C ALA A 129 -10.20 21.54 -28.22
N GLN A 130 -9.37 22.56 -28.40
CA GLN A 130 -9.74 23.72 -29.19
C GLN A 130 -9.67 23.32 -30.69
N PRO A 131 -10.78 23.38 -31.45
CA PRO A 131 -10.75 23.08 -32.87
C PRO A 131 -9.89 24.12 -33.60
N SER A 132 -8.96 23.65 -34.43
CA SER A 132 -8.13 24.48 -35.30
C SER A 132 -8.88 25.00 -36.51
#